data_AF-A0A534MJA0-F1
#
_entry.id   AF-A0A534MJA0-F1
#
_cell.length_a   1.000
_cell.length_b   1.000
_cell.length_c   1.000
_cell.angle_alpha   90.00
_cell.angle_beta   90.00
_cell.angle_gamma   90.00
#
_symmetry.space_group_name_H-M   'P 1'
#
loop_
_entity.id
_entity.type
_entity.pdbx_description
1 polymer ?
#
loop_
_entity_poly.entity_id
_entity_poly.type
_entity_poly.pdbx_seq_one_letter_code
_entity_poly.pdbx_strand_id
1 'polypeptide(L)'
;MISWEERLRLILAIVDKDRRIPVWMWITTFLLALVGFFLLLPPALNSVSYPFRQTWTWYDYNLRPYYAVSAALTSLLLGLTFAHFHHGEVHRGTIRSIILYPVDMNDITIAKLVSSLIVSAILSTMLFVGVFGGFFLVGAFPFGDFLAIHVTALMMSFLALAVGVFLAQAIAHMAGR
;
A
#
# COMPACT_ATOMS: atom_id res chain seq x y z
N MET A 1 -15.70 1.30 31.58
CA MET A 1 -15.12 0.64 30.39
C MET A 1 -15.74 1.31 29.18
N ILE A 2 -14.93 1.79 28.25
CA ILE A 2 -15.42 2.45 27.01
C ILE A 2 -16.21 1.42 26.21
N SER A 3 -17.33 1.82 25.62
CA SER A 3 -18.12 0.92 24.79
C SER A 3 -17.34 0.54 23.52
N TRP A 4 -17.57 -0.66 22.98
CA TRP A 4 -16.91 -1.09 21.74
C TRP A 4 -17.15 -0.11 20.58
N GLU A 5 -18.35 0.47 20.52
CA GLU A 5 -18.72 1.48 19.52
C GLU A 5 -17.88 2.75 19.65
N GLU A 6 -17.70 3.26 20.87
CA GLU A 6 -16.85 4.43 21.11
C GLU A 6 -15.40 4.14 20.76
N ARG A 7 -14.88 2.97 21.15
CA ARG A 7 -13.51 2.55 20.81
C ARG A 7 -13.29 2.52 19.29
N LEU A 8 -14.25 1.97 18.54
CA LEU A 8 -14.19 1.91 17.08
C LEU A 8 -14.27 3.32 16.45
N ARG A 9 -15.14 4.21 16.97
CA ARG A 9 -15.20 5.61 16.54
C ARG A 9 -13.86 6.34 16.74
N LEU A 10 -13.18 6.09 17.86
CA LEU A 10 -11.88 6.69 18.14
C LEU A 10 -10.80 6.18 17.17
N ILE A 11 -10.77 4.87 16.91
CA ILE A 11 -9.87 4.28 15.90
C ILE A 11 -10.11 4.93 14.53
N LEU A 12 -11.37 5.03 14.10
CA LEU A 12 -11.73 5.67 12.83
C LEU A 12 -11.33 7.14 12.78
N ALA A 13 -11.47 7.88 13.88
CA ALA A 13 -11.03 9.27 13.95
C ALA A 13 -9.52 9.41 13.76
N ILE A 14 -8.72 8.48 14.29
CA ILE A 14 -7.27 8.43 14.07
C ILE A 14 -6.98 8.12 12.59
N VAL A 15 -7.69 7.15 12.00
CA VAL A 15 -7.55 6.81 10.57
C VAL A 15 -7.88 8.03 9.70
N ASP A 16 -8.94 8.75 10.03
CA ASP A 16 -9.40 9.93 9.30
C ASP A 16 -8.44 11.12 9.39
N LYS A 17 -7.71 11.22 10.49
CA LYS A 17 -6.61 12.17 10.68
C LYS A 17 -5.42 11.77 9.80
N ASP A 18 -5.01 10.50 9.87
CA ASP A 18 -3.78 10.00 9.24
C ASP A 18 -3.91 9.87 7.71
N ARG A 19 -5.10 9.58 7.18
CA ARG A 19 -5.33 9.53 5.72
C ARG A 19 -5.08 10.86 5.01
N ARG A 20 -5.02 11.98 5.73
CA ARG A 20 -4.75 13.32 5.17
C ARG A 20 -3.26 13.46 4.90
N ILE A 21 -2.76 12.72 3.91
CA ILE A 21 -1.36 12.81 3.48
C ILE A 21 -1.09 14.16 2.80
N PRO A 22 0.16 14.67 2.87
CA PRO A 22 0.52 15.91 2.21
C PRO A 22 0.33 15.81 0.68
N VAL A 23 -0.18 16.89 0.09
CA VAL A 23 -0.44 17.00 -1.36
C VAL A 23 0.78 16.61 -2.21
N TRP A 24 1.99 16.91 -1.73
CA TRP A 24 3.22 16.53 -2.42
C TRP A 24 3.37 15.02 -2.65
N MET A 25 2.94 14.16 -1.72
CA MET A 25 2.99 12.70 -1.93
C MET A 25 2.08 12.27 -3.08
N TRP A 26 0.91 12.90 -3.23
CA TRP A 26 0.02 12.65 -4.36
C TRP A 26 0.67 13.09 -5.67
N ILE A 27 1.22 14.30 -5.70
CA ILE A 27 1.86 14.87 -6.89
C ILE A 27 3.05 14.00 -7.32
N THR A 28 3.94 13.64 -6.40
CA THR A 28 5.13 12.82 -6.75
C THR A 28 4.73 11.45 -7.25
N THR A 29 3.74 10.81 -6.64
CA THR A 29 3.23 9.50 -7.07
C THR A 29 2.62 9.59 -8.47
N PHE A 30 1.82 10.63 -8.74
CA PHE A 30 1.26 10.89 -10.06
C PHE A 30 2.33 11.15 -11.12
N LEU A 31 3.33 11.98 -10.81
CA LEU A 31 4.42 12.28 -11.74
C LEU A 31 5.25 11.03 -12.06
N LEU A 32 5.57 10.21 -11.06
CA LEU A 32 6.27 8.94 -11.28
C LEU A 32 5.44 7.97 -12.13
N ALA A 33 4.14 7.87 -11.87
CA ALA A 33 3.21 7.08 -12.66
C ALA A 33 3.17 7.54 -14.13
N LEU A 34 3.12 8.86 -14.35
CA LEU A 34 3.07 9.47 -15.67
C LEU A 34 4.39 9.30 -16.44
N VAL A 35 5.52 9.52 -15.77
CA VAL A 35 6.85 9.28 -16.37
C VAL A 35 6.99 7.80 -16.75
N GLY A 36 6.64 6.88 -15.84
CA GLY A 36 6.66 5.45 -16.12
C GLY A 36 5.78 5.06 -17.30
N PHE A 37 4.57 5.62 -17.38
CA PHE A 37 3.65 5.44 -18.51
C PHE A 37 4.31 5.82 -19.84
N PHE A 38 4.85 7.04 -19.95
CA PHE A 38 5.44 7.51 -21.21
C PHE A 38 6.73 6.78 -21.58
N LEU A 39 7.53 6.36 -20.60
CA LEU A 39 8.72 5.55 -20.84
C LEU A 39 8.39 4.16 -21.38
N LEU A 40 7.29 3.55 -20.91
CA LEU A 40 6.85 2.22 -21.31
C LEU A 40 5.84 2.21 -22.46
N LEU A 41 5.39 3.38 -22.92
CA LEU A 41 4.44 3.48 -24.03
C LEU A 41 5.01 2.98 -25.37
N PRO A 42 6.25 3.33 -25.79
CA PRO A 42 6.83 2.79 -27.03
C PRO A 42 6.90 1.26 -27.07
N PRO A 43 7.42 0.54 -26.05
CA PRO A 43 7.43 -0.93 -26.07
C PRO A 43 6.01 -1.51 -26.01
N ALA A 44 5.06 -0.87 -25.33
CA ALA A 44 3.66 -1.29 -25.36
C ALA A 44 3.05 -1.22 -26.77
N LEU A 45 3.26 -0.12 -27.50
CA LEU A 45 2.76 0.03 -28.87
C LEU A 45 3.38 -0.99 -29.83
N ASN A 46 4.69 -1.25 -29.68
CA ASN A 46 5.40 -2.24 -30.50
C ASN A 46 4.98 -3.69 -30.19
N SER A 47 4.47 -3.97 -28.99
CA SER A 47 4.05 -5.32 -28.59
C SER A 47 2.81 -5.83 -29.35
N VAL A 48 2.00 -4.92 -29.89
CA VAL A 48 0.76 -5.24 -30.62
C VAL A 48 0.97 -5.38 -32.13
N SER A 49 2.14 -4.97 -32.64
CA SER A 49 2.47 -5.04 -34.08
C SER A 49 2.74 -6.46 -34.59
N TYR A 50 2.84 -7.46 -33.70
CA TYR A 50 3.04 -8.87 -34.08
C TYR A 50 1.68 -9.55 -34.35
N PRO A 51 1.43 -10.12 -35.55
CA PRO A 51 0.12 -10.68 -35.94
C PRO A 51 -0.28 -11.96 -35.21
N PHE A 52 0.52 -12.42 -34.24
CA PHE A 52 0.24 -13.62 -33.45
C PHE A 52 -0.33 -13.18 -32.09
N ARG A 53 -1.65 -12.98 -32.01
CA ARG A 53 -2.34 -12.85 -30.71
C ARG A 53 -2.22 -14.17 -29.96
N GLN A 54 -1.12 -14.37 -29.23
CA GLN A 54 -1.18 -15.23 -28.08
C GLN A 54 -2.14 -14.57 -27.10
N THR A 55 -3.28 -15.20 -26.87
CA THR A 55 -4.01 -15.00 -25.61
C THR A 55 -2.98 -15.04 -24.49
N TRP A 56 -2.88 -13.97 -23.69
CA TRP A 56 -1.92 -13.91 -22.60
C TRP A 56 -2.09 -15.14 -21.71
N THR A 57 -1.10 -16.03 -21.74
CA THR A 57 -1.10 -17.27 -20.95
C THR A 57 -0.12 -17.11 -19.80
N TRP A 58 -0.62 -17.28 -18.59
CA TRP A 58 0.21 -17.32 -17.39
C TRP A 58 1.13 -18.53 -17.43
N TYR A 59 2.40 -18.27 -17.70
CA TYR A 59 3.48 -19.22 -17.47
C TYR A 59 4.25 -18.79 -16.22
N ASP A 60 4.75 -19.75 -15.46
CA ASP A 60 5.56 -19.53 -14.25
C ASP A 60 6.68 -18.50 -14.46
N TYR A 61 7.32 -18.52 -15.63
CA TYR A 61 8.44 -17.63 -15.94
C TYR A 61 8.03 -16.16 -16.12
N ASN A 62 6.80 -15.89 -16.58
CA ASN A 62 6.26 -14.53 -16.72
C ASN A 62 5.58 -14.06 -15.44
N LEU A 63 4.89 -14.95 -14.72
CA LEU A 63 4.13 -14.59 -13.53
C LEU A 63 5.02 -14.12 -12.37
N ARG A 64 6.17 -14.80 -12.18
CA ARG A 64 7.14 -14.48 -11.11
C ARG A 64 7.67 -13.05 -11.13
N PRO A 65 8.20 -12.51 -12.26
CA PRO A 65 8.72 -11.15 -12.28
C PRO A 65 7.62 -10.10 -12.02
N TYR A 66 6.41 -10.27 -12.56
CA TYR A 66 5.32 -9.32 -12.30
C TYR A 66 4.84 -9.35 -10.85
N TYR A 67 4.75 -10.55 -10.26
CA TYR A 67 4.49 -10.69 -8.83
C TYR A 67 5.59 -10.01 -8.00
N ALA A 68 6.87 -10.22 -8.34
CA ALA A 68 8.00 -9.63 -7.64
C ALA A 68 7.98 -8.10 -7.69
N VAL A 69 7.71 -7.51 -8.87
CA VAL A 69 7.56 -6.05 -9.02
C VAL A 69 6.42 -5.54 -8.16
N SER A 70 5.26 -6.20 -8.20
CA SER A 70 4.12 -5.78 -7.40
C SER A 70 4.39 -5.91 -5.91
N ALA A 71 4.97 -7.01 -5.46
CA ALA A 71 5.31 -7.24 -4.06
C ALA A 71 6.36 -6.25 -3.55
N ALA A 72 7.35 -5.90 -4.36
CA ALA A 72 8.32 -4.86 -4.02
C ALA A 72 7.66 -3.50 -3.87
N LEU A 73 6.80 -3.11 -4.83
CA LEU A 73 6.06 -1.85 -4.81
C LEU A 73 5.13 -1.75 -3.58
N THR A 74 4.33 -2.78 -3.33
CA THR A 74 3.36 -2.78 -2.22
C THR A 74 4.06 -2.80 -0.87
N SER A 75 5.11 -3.62 -0.70
CA SER A 75 5.85 -3.70 0.56
C SER A 75 6.58 -2.39 0.87
N LEU A 76 7.20 -1.76 -0.14
CA LEU A 76 7.90 -0.50 0.03
C LEU A 76 6.93 0.63 0.42
N LEU A 77 5.80 0.76 -0.27
CA LEU A 77 4.82 1.80 0.05
C LEU A 77 4.14 1.57 1.41
N LEU A 78 3.81 0.33 1.75
CA LEU A 78 3.29 -0.02 3.08
C LEU A 78 4.30 0.31 4.18
N GLY A 79 5.57 -0.05 4.00
CA GLY A 79 6.62 0.29 4.95
C GLY A 79 6.81 1.80 5.11
N LEU A 80 6.88 2.54 4.01
CA LEU A 80 7.06 4.00 4.02
C LEU A 80 5.87 4.74 4.65
N THR A 81 4.64 4.36 4.30
CA THR A 81 3.44 5.00 4.86
C THR A 81 3.26 4.65 6.34
N PHE A 82 3.52 3.40 6.73
CA PHE A 82 3.49 2.99 8.13
C PHE A 82 4.55 3.76 8.94
N ALA A 83 5.79 3.82 8.44
CA ALA A 83 6.85 4.60 9.09
C ALA A 83 6.47 6.08 9.21
N HIS A 84 5.89 6.68 8.16
CA HIS A 84 5.43 8.07 8.19
C HIS A 84 4.39 8.33 9.30
N PHE A 85 3.35 7.49 9.38
CA PHE A 85 2.28 7.66 10.36
C PHE A 85 2.71 7.29 11.79
N HIS A 86 3.58 6.29 11.93
CA HIS A 86 4.09 5.84 13.22
C HIS A 86 5.13 6.82 13.78
N HIS A 87 6.16 7.18 13.02
CA HIS A 87 7.17 8.16 13.46
C HIS A 87 6.58 9.55 13.69
N GLY A 88 5.62 9.98 12.86
CA GLY A 88 4.94 11.25 13.04
C GLY A 88 4.21 11.37 14.38
N GLU A 89 3.69 10.25 14.90
CA GLU A 89 3.05 10.19 16.22
C GLU A 89 4.08 10.20 17.36
N VAL A 90 5.17 9.44 17.23
CA VAL A 90 6.25 9.40 18.23
C VAL A 90 6.94 10.77 18.38
N HIS A 91 7.19 11.49 17.28
CA HIS A 91 7.85 12.81 17.33
C HIS A 91 6.92 13.95 17.76
N ARG A 92 5.62 13.90 17.43
CA ARG A 92 4.66 14.96 17.80
C ARG A 92 4.04 14.76 19.18
N GLY A 93 4.51 13.76 19.91
CA GLY A 93 4.09 13.44 21.28
C GLY A 93 2.89 12.50 21.29
N THR A 94 3.17 11.20 21.47
CA THR A 94 2.22 10.13 21.81
C THR A 94 1.27 10.52 22.95
N ILE A 95 1.69 11.45 23.79
CA ILE A 95 0.94 12.04 24.90
C ILE A 95 -0.34 12.73 24.43
N ARG A 96 -0.37 13.40 23.26
CA ARG A 96 -1.58 14.14 22.83
C ARG A 96 -2.69 13.21 22.36
N SER A 97 -2.37 12.08 21.71
CA SER A 97 -3.38 11.08 21.31
C SER A 97 -3.85 10.22 22.47
N ILE A 98 -2.96 9.84 23.40
CA ILE A 98 -3.33 9.10 24.62
C ILE A 98 -4.16 9.96 25.59
N ILE A 99 -3.92 11.27 25.66
CA ILE A 99 -4.71 12.20 26.50
C ILE A 99 -6.02 12.62 25.82
N LEU A 100 -6.05 12.83 24.50
CA LEU A 100 -7.28 13.24 23.79
C LEU A 100 -8.22 12.08 23.46
N TYR A 101 -7.67 10.87 23.33
CA TYR A 101 -8.42 9.66 23.05
C TYR A 101 -7.97 8.58 24.04
N PRO A 102 -8.82 8.16 24.99
CA PRO A 102 -8.47 7.11 25.95
C PRO A 102 -8.50 5.74 25.25
N VAL A 103 -7.53 5.48 24.37
CA VAL A 103 -7.39 4.26 23.56
C VAL A 103 -6.06 3.60 23.83
N ASP A 104 -6.05 2.27 23.80
CA ASP A 104 -4.86 1.47 24.10
C ASP A 104 -3.83 1.55 22.96
N MET A 105 -2.57 1.21 23.27
CA MET A 105 -1.48 1.12 22.28
C MET A 105 -1.85 0.21 21.09
N ASN A 106 -2.57 -0.88 21.35
CA ASN A 106 -3.05 -1.79 20.29
C ASN A 106 -4.03 -1.10 19.35
N ASP A 107 -4.91 -0.23 19.85
CA ASP A 107 -5.89 0.48 19.04
C ASP A 107 -5.23 1.51 18.13
N ILE A 108 -4.24 2.24 18.67
CA ILE A 108 -3.40 3.15 17.89
C ILE A 108 -2.71 2.36 16.78
N THR A 109 -2.13 1.21 17.11
CA THR A 109 -1.42 0.37 16.15
C THR A 109 -2.31 -0.12 15.03
N ILE A 110 -3.51 -0.61 15.37
CA ILE A 110 -4.53 -1.00 14.39
C ILE A 110 -4.88 0.21 13.50
N ALA A 111 -5.11 1.39 14.08
CA ALA A 111 -5.40 2.59 13.30
C ALA A 111 -4.26 2.95 12.33
N LYS A 112 -2.99 2.82 12.75
CA LYS A 112 -1.82 3.07 11.89
C LYS A 112 -1.69 2.06 10.77
N LEU A 113 -1.91 0.78 11.07
CA LEU A 113 -1.93 -0.28 10.08
C LEU A 113 -3.03 -0.04 9.04
N VAL A 114 -4.26 0.25 9.48
CA VAL A 114 -5.39 0.56 8.59
C VAL A 114 -5.10 1.80 7.72
N SER A 115 -4.56 2.86 8.32
CA SER A 115 -4.21 4.09 7.58
C SER A 115 -3.13 3.83 6.53
N SER A 116 -2.08 3.09 6.90
CA SER A 116 -1.01 2.68 5.98
C SER A 116 -1.54 1.82 4.83
N LEU A 117 -2.49 0.92 5.10
CA LEU A 117 -3.13 0.10 4.09
C LEU A 117 -3.94 0.94 3.10
N ILE A 118 -4.82 1.82 3.59
CA ILE A 118 -5.67 2.66 2.73
C ILE A 118 -4.80 3.53 1.82
N VAL A 119 -3.82 4.23 2.40
CA VAL A 119 -2.97 5.14 1.65
C VAL A 119 -2.08 4.38 0.68
N SER A 120 -1.44 3.30 1.13
CA SER A 120 -0.59 2.49 0.25
C SER A 120 -1.38 1.86 -0.87
N ALA A 121 -2.59 1.37 -0.62
CA ALA A 121 -3.45 0.80 -1.64
C ALA A 121 -3.69 1.81 -2.78
N ILE A 122 -3.99 3.07 -2.43
CA ILE A 122 -4.26 4.09 -3.45
C ILE A 122 -2.96 4.44 -4.20
N LEU A 123 -1.87 4.72 -3.49
CA LEU A 123 -0.60 5.13 -4.11
C LEU A 123 0.02 4.00 -4.93
N SER A 124 -0.02 2.75 -4.44
CA SER A 124 0.53 1.58 -5.14
C SER A 124 -0.29 1.25 -6.37
N THR A 125 -1.61 1.32 -6.29
CA THR A 125 -2.49 1.08 -7.44
C THR A 125 -2.28 2.16 -8.49
N MET A 126 -2.16 3.42 -8.09
CA MET A 126 -1.88 4.53 -8.97
C MET A 126 -0.55 4.37 -9.73
N LEU A 127 0.51 3.96 -9.04
CA LEU A 127 1.79 3.67 -9.67
C LEU A 127 1.73 2.44 -10.57
N PHE A 128 1.11 1.37 -10.10
CA PHE A 128 1.00 0.12 -10.85
C PHE A 128 0.22 0.32 -12.16
N VAL A 129 -0.98 0.92 -12.07
CA VAL A 129 -1.83 1.20 -13.22
C VAL A 129 -1.21 2.27 -14.11
N GLY A 130 -0.56 3.29 -13.55
CA GLY A 130 0.11 4.31 -14.34
C GLY A 130 1.27 3.74 -15.15
N VAL A 131 2.21 3.05 -14.49
CA VAL A 131 3.41 2.50 -15.13
C VAL A 131 3.03 1.47 -16.21
N PHE A 132 2.12 0.54 -15.92
CA PHE A 132 1.71 -0.49 -16.89
C PHE A 132 0.53 -0.08 -17.79
N GLY A 133 0.02 1.14 -17.63
CA GLY A 133 -1.20 1.62 -18.29
C GLY A 133 -1.16 1.49 -19.80
N GLY A 134 -0.01 1.75 -20.43
CA GLY A 134 0.16 1.61 -21.88
C GLY A 134 -0.14 0.19 -22.37
N PHE A 135 0.32 -0.83 -21.64
CA PHE A 135 0.07 -2.23 -21.99
C PHE A 135 -1.39 -2.65 -21.80
N PHE A 136 -2.08 -2.09 -20.81
CA PHE A 136 -3.51 -2.32 -20.61
C PHE A 136 -4.34 -1.67 -21.72
N LEU A 137 -4.01 -0.43 -22.10
CA LEU A 137 -4.72 0.33 -23.13
C LEU A 137 -4.65 -0.33 -24.50
N VAL A 138 -3.49 -0.87 -24.86
CA VAL A 138 -3.30 -1.56 -26.15
C VAL A 138 -3.76 -3.02 -26.12
N GLY A 139 -4.26 -3.50 -24.97
CA GLY A 139 -4.75 -4.87 -24.80
C GLY A 139 -3.65 -5.94 -24.79
N ALA A 140 -2.39 -5.55 -24.58
CA ALA A 140 -1.27 -6.49 -24.48
C ALA A 140 -1.33 -7.30 -23.17
N PHE A 141 -1.71 -6.65 -22.05
CA PHE A 141 -1.85 -7.29 -20.75
C PHE A 141 -3.32 -7.38 -20.29
N PRO A 142 -3.77 -8.53 -19.75
CA PRO A 142 -5.10 -8.66 -19.17
C PRO A 142 -5.19 -7.86 -17.86
N PHE A 143 -5.89 -6.73 -17.90
CA PHE A 143 -6.00 -5.81 -16.77
C PHE A 143 -6.48 -6.48 -15.47
N GLY A 144 -7.52 -7.32 -15.55
CA GLY A 144 -8.12 -7.97 -14.38
C GLY A 144 -7.13 -8.88 -13.64
N ASP A 145 -6.41 -9.72 -14.36
CA ASP A 145 -5.46 -10.66 -13.77
C ASP A 145 -4.26 -9.94 -13.15
N PHE A 146 -3.73 -8.91 -13.81
CA PHE A 146 -2.65 -8.08 -13.28
C PHE A 146 -3.07 -7.31 -12.03
N LEU A 147 -4.31 -6.79 -12.01
CA LEU A 147 -4.87 -6.15 -10.83
C LEU A 147 -5.05 -7.15 -9.69
N ALA A 148 -5.45 -8.40 -9.98
CA ALA A 148 -5.54 -9.45 -8.97
C ALA A 148 -4.17 -9.79 -8.35
N ILE A 149 -3.12 -9.87 -9.17
CA ILE A 149 -1.73 -10.00 -8.68
C ILE A 149 -1.38 -8.83 -7.77
N HIS A 150 -1.73 -7.60 -8.16
CA HIS A 150 -1.44 -6.41 -7.38
C HIS A 150 -2.12 -6.41 -6.01
N VAL A 151 -3.42 -6.69 -5.98
CA VAL A 151 -4.21 -6.78 -4.75
C VAL A 151 -3.70 -7.91 -3.86
N THR A 152 -3.37 -9.06 -4.43
CA THR A 152 -2.83 -10.20 -3.67
C THR A 152 -1.49 -9.85 -3.04
N ALA A 153 -0.59 -9.22 -3.80
CA ALA A 153 0.69 -8.74 -3.29
C ALA A 153 0.49 -7.71 -2.16
N LEU A 154 -0.43 -6.76 -2.32
CA LEU A 154 -0.75 -5.76 -1.31
C LEU A 154 -1.24 -6.41 -0.01
N MET A 155 -2.15 -7.37 -0.10
CA MET A 155 -2.67 -8.09 1.07
C MET A 155 -1.57 -8.90 1.78
N MET A 156 -0.71 -9.58 1.04
CA MET A 156 0.40 -10.35 1.62
C MET A 156 1.43 -9.43 2.28
N SER A 157 1.78 -8.32 1.64
CA SER A 157 2.66 -7.30 2.21
C SER A 157 2.06 -6.69 3.49
N PHE A 158 0.76 -6.42 3.50
CA PHE A 158 0.07 -5.91 4.68
C PHE A 158 0.05 -6.92 5.82
N LEU A 159 -0.24 -8.19 5.53
CA LEU A 159 -0.20 -9.26 6.52
C LEU A 159 1.21 -9.42 7.11
N ALA A 160 2.26 -9.39 6.27
CA ALA A 160 3.64 -9.43 6.73
C ALA A 160 3.98 -8.23 7.64
N LEU A 161 3.56 -7.03 7.26
CA LEU A 161 3.75 -5.82 8.07
C LEU A 161 3.02 -5.92 9.42
N ALA A 162 1.73 -6.30 9.40
CA ALA A 162 0.91 -6.42 10.60
C ALA A 162 1.50 -7.45 11.58
N VAL A 163 1.87 -8.63 11.09
CA VAL A 163 2.52 -9.67 11.90
C VAL A 163 3.84 -9.15 12.47
N GLY A 164 4.67 -8.48 11.67
CA GLY A 164 5.94 -7.90 12.14
C GLY A 164 5.75 -6.87 13.24
N VAL A 165 4.75 -5.99 13.11
CA VAL A 165 4.44 -4.93 14.09
C VAL A 165 3.92 -5.53 15.40
N PHE A 166 2.96 -6.45 15.34
CA PHE A 166 2.43 -7.08 16.56
C PHE A 166 3.47 -7.97 17.25
N LEU A 167 4.32 -8.67 16.48
CA LEU A 167 5.42 -9.44 17.04
C LEU A 167 6.42 -8.53 17.76
N ALA A 168 6.78 -7.39 17.16
CA ALA A 168 7.65 -6.40 17.79
C ALA A 168 7.05 -5.86 19.10
N GLN A 169 5.74 -5.62 19.13
CA GLN A 169 5.04 -5.19 20.35
C GLN A 169 5.01 -6.26 21.42
N ALA A 170 4.73 -7.52 21.06
CA ALA A 170 4.74 -8.63 22.00
C ALA A 170 6.14 -8.79 22.63
N ILE A 171 7.20 -8.68 21.83
CA ILE A 171 8.58 -8.73 22.30
C ILE A 171 8.90 -7.55 23.23
N ALA A 172 8.49 -6.33 22.87
CA ALA A 172 8.69 -5.15 23.72
C ALA A 172 8.01 -5.31 25.09
N HIS A 173 6.77 -5.80 25.08
CA HIS A 173 6.01 -6.05 26.30
C HIS A 173 6.67 -7.13 27.19
N MET A 174 7.14 -8.23 26.59
CA MET A 174 7.89 -9.26 27.31
C MET A 174 9.23 -8.74 27.86
N ALA A 175 9.87 -7.79 27.17
CA ALA A 175 11.12 -7.17 27.60
C ALA A 175 10.93 -6.09 28.68
N GLY A 176 9.70 -5.84 29.14
CA GLY A 176 9.39 -4.84 30.17
C GLY A 176 9.56 -3.39 29.69
N ARG A 177 9.42 -3.14 28.38
CA ARG A 177 9.49 -1.81 27.76
C ARG A 177 8.14 -1.35 27.24
#